data_AF-A0A418X4Y3-F1
#
_entry.id   AF-A0A418X4Y3-F1
#
_cell.length_a   1.000
_cell.length_b   1.000
_cell.length_c   1.000
_cell.angle_alpha   90.00
_cell.angle_beta   90.00
_cell.angle_gamma   90.00
#
_symmetry.space_group_name_H-M   'P 1'
#
loop_
_entity.id
_entity.type
_entity.pdbx_description
1 polymer ?
#
loop_
_entity_poly.entity_id
_entity_poly.type
_entity_poly.pdbx_seq_one_letter_code
_entity_poly.pdbx_strand_id
1 'polypeptide(L)'
;MSTNFQTLEFAWAKPADHAANAGEHPARHPVIVVGAGPVGLSAAIDLAQQGVPVVLLDDDNKLSQGSRAICFAKRTLEIFDRLHCGDAMVDKGVSWNTGRVFFQEGEVYRFDLLPETGHHRPAFINLQQYYVEGYLCERAQALPNLDLRWQNKVVALTQNEDAVTLTVETPDGSYTLQADYVIAADGVRSPVRHMLGLESKGRVFKDRFLIADVTMKADFPVERWFWFDPPFHRNQSVLLHSQPDNVWRIDFQLGWDADPVAEKAPERVIPRVKALLGENVEFELEWVSVYTFSCARMEQFRHGRVLFAGDAAHLVSPFGARGANSGVQDAENLAWKLRLVLNGEAPAALLDTYASERQYATDENIRHSTRATDFITPKSAISKLFRDAVLKLSKEHAFARKLVNSGRLSTPATYRESALNTPDRDGFTNAMCAGAPCADAPLMQDGRATWFLSHIGDRFGGVYFSDGRPLAADTLSALRALTHGALPVRPLVIVPQGARLDGVDGITVLEDVQGLLAQRFDARDGTFYLLRPDQHVCARWRSLDLRDVNDALARATCKELETA
;
A
#
# COMPACT_ATOMS: atom_id res chain seq x y z
N MET A 1 29.81 -2.07 1.56
CA MET A 1 29.50 -0.86 2.37
C MET A 1 28.02 -0.59 2.16
N SER A 2 27.25 -0.38 3.23
CA SER A 2 25.81 -0.04 3.13
C SER A 2 25.67 1.39 2.59
N THR A 3 24.82 1.61 1.59
CA THR A 3 24.51 2.94 1.07
C THR A 3 23.86 3.80 2.16
N ASN A 4 24.37 5.01 2.40
CA ASN A 4 23.70 5.96 3.28
C ASN A 4 22.67 6.76 2.47
N PHE A 5 21.41 6.31 2.51
CA PHE A 5 20.30 6.95 1.80
C PHE A 5 19.96 8.36 2.31
N GLN A 6 20.30 8.73 3.55
CA GLN A 6 20.03 10.07 4.07
C GLN A 6 20.90 11.15 3.41
N THR A 7 22.10 10.79 2.95
CA THR A 7 23.06 11.70 2.31
C THR A 7 23.19 11.46 0.82
N LEU A 8 22.37 10.59 0.25
CA LEU A 8 22.41 10.26 -1.17
C LEU A 8 21.89 11.45 -1.99
N GLU A 9 22.71 11.92 -2.94
CA GLU A 9 22.33 12.94 -3.90
C GLU A 9 22.43 12.37 -5.31
N PHE A 10 21.40 12.59 -6.12
CA PHE A 10 21.36 12.15 -7.50
C PHE A 10 21.83 13.28 -8.41
N ALA A 11 22.96 13.06 -9.08
CA ALA A 11 23.54 14.02 -10.01
C ALA A 11 22.58 14.28 -11.18
N TRP A 12 22.57 15.53 -11.66
CA TRP A 12 21.86 15.88 -12.88
C TRP A 12 22.45 15.09 -14.05
N ALA A 13 21.58 14.43 -14.81
CA ALA A 13 21.92 13.76 -16.05
C ALA A 13 20.96 14.24 -17.13
N LYS A 14 21.51 14.87 -18.17
CA LYS A 14 20.72 15.38 -19.28
C LYS A 14 20.08 14.21 -20.06
N PRO A 15 18.74 14.11 -20.13
CA PRO A 15 18.11 12.99 -20.81
C PRO A 15 18.19 13.15 -22.33
N ALA A 16 18.15 12.03 -23.07
CA ALA A 16 18.21 12.03 -24.54
C ALA A 16 17.09 12.87 -25.17
N ASP A 17 15.89 12.85 -24.57
CA ASP A 17 14.74 13.62 -25.01
C ASP A 17 14.97 15.14 -24.92
N HIS A 18 15.77 15.60 -23.96
CA HIS A 18 16.12 17.03 -23.83
C HIS A 18 16.96 17.49 -25.02
N ALA A 19 17.92 16.67 -25.44
CA ALA A 19 18.75 16.95 -26.62
C ALA A 19 17.94 16.87 -27.92
N ALA A 20 16.95 15.97 -27.99
CA ALA A 20 16.08 15.81 -29.16
C ALA A 20 15.06 16.95 -29.32
N ASN A 21 14.80 17.74 -28.27
CA ASN A 21 13.78 18.79 -28.25
C ASN A 21 14.15 20.05 -29.09
N ALA A 22 15.21 19.96 -29.90
CA ALA A 22 15.50 20.87 -31.01
C ALA A 22 14.74 20.51 -32.30
N GLY A 23 13.96 19.42 -32.33
CA GLY A 23 13.10 18.99 -33.44
C GLY A 23 11.61 19.36 -33.28
N GLU A 24 10.79 19.16 -34.33
CA GLU A 24 9.37 19.57 -34.39
C GLU A 24 8.40 18.69 -33.56
N HIS A 25 8.83 17.53 -33.04
CA HIS A 25 7.96 16.60 -32.29
C HIS A 25 8.58 16.16 -30.96
N PRO A 26 7.91 16.39 -29.82
CA PRO A 26 8.40 15.93 -28.51
C PRO A 26 8.41 14.39 -28.41
N ALA A 27 9.36 13.85 -27.67
CA ALA A 27 9.45 12.41 -27.44
C ALA A 27 8.19 11.88 -26.74
N ARG A 28 7.61 10.80 -27.26
CA ARG A 28 6.38 10.17 -26.75
C ARG A 28 6.69 8.86 -26.04
N HIS A 29 6.15 8.70 -24.83
CA HIS A 29 6.33 7.53 -23.97
C HIS A 29 4.99 6.89 -23.61
N PRO A 30 4.91 5.56 -23.37
CA PRO A 30 3.66 4.92 -22.97
C PRO A 30 3.15 5.47 -21.62
N VAL A 31 4.02 5.56 -20.62
CA VAL A 31 3.68 6.07 -19.30
C VAL A 31 4.75 7.02 -18.79
N ILE A 32 4.31 8.17 -18.28
CA ILE A 32 5.14 9.06 -17.47
C ILE A 32 4.58 9.08 -16.04
N VAL A 33 5.42 8.80 -15.05
CA VAL A 33 5.08 8.92 -13.63
C VAL A 33 5.73 10.20 -13.10
N VAL A 34 4.98 11.01 -12.35
CA VAL A 34 5.47 12.26 -11.75
C VAL A 34 5.50 12.12 -10.24
N GLY A 35 6.69 12.23 -9.64
CA GLY A 35 6.99 12.07 -8.22
C GLY A 35 7.60 10.70 -7.89
N ALA A 36 8.88 10.67 -7.49
CA ALA A 36 9.64 9.49 -7.09
C ALA A 36 9.59 9.24 -5.56
N GLY A 37 8.46 9.53 -4.93
CA GLY A 37 8.14 9.00 -3.60
C GLY A 37 7.79 7.51 -3.63
N PRO A 38 7.45 6.88 -2.49
CA PRO A 38 7.18 5.45 -2.40
C PRO A 38 6.08 4.98 -3.38
N VAL A 39 5.08 5.83 -3.64
CA VAL A 39 3.95 5.53 -4.52
C VAL A 39 4.36 5.54 -5.98
N GLY A 40 5.02 6.59 -6.45
CA GLY A 40 5.43 6.70 -7.86
C GLY A 40 6.53 5.71 -8.22
N LEU A 41 7.50 5.47 -7.33
CA LEU A 41 8.49 4.41 -7.50
C LEU A 41 7.81 3.04 -7.61
N SER A 42 6.85 2.74 -6.73
CA SER A 42 6.11 1.46 -6.78
C SER A 42 5.34 1.30 -8.09
N ALA A 43 4.65 2.35 -8.55
CA ALA A 43 3.91 2.33 -9.81
C ALA A 43 4.83 2.12 -11.02
N ALA A 44 5.95 2.84 -11.07
CA ALA A 44 6.92 2.72 -12.15
C ALA A 44 7.55 1.33 -12.20
N ILE A 45 7.96 0.77 -11.04
CA ILE A 45 8.57 -0.57 -10.95
C ILE A 45 7.58 -1.65 -11.39
N ASP A 46 6.33 -1.61 -10.90
CA ASP A 46 5.31 -2.62 -11.24
C ASP A 46 5.01 -2.61 -12.75
N LEU A 47 4.81 -1.43 -13.34
CA LEU A 47 4.62 -1.28 -14.79
C LEU A 47 5.83 -1.79 -15.58
N ALA A 48 7.04 -1.42 -15.17
CA ALA A 48 8.27 -1.83 -15.85
C ALA A 48 8.49 -3.35 -15.76
N GLN A 49 8.20 -3.98 -14.62
CA GLN A 49 8.23 -5.46 -14.48
C GLN A 49 7.20 -6.16 -15.38
N GLN A 50 6.08 -5.49 -15.65
CA GLN A 50 5.06 -5.97 -16.59
C GLN A 50 5.39 -5.63 -18.06
N GLY A 51 6.59 -5.10 -18.33
CA GLY A 51 7.09 -4.84 -19.68
C GLY A 51 6.68 -3.48 -20.28
N VAL A 52 5.99 -2.62 -19.52
CA VAL A 52 5.62 -1.28 -19.98
C VAL A 52 6.83 -0.33 -19.81
N PRO A 53 7.33 0.33 -20.87
CA PRO A 53 8.34 1.37 -20.72
C PRO A 53 7.82 2.56 -19.90
N VAL A 54 8.60 3.02 -18.91
CA VAL A 54 8.21 4.11 -18.01
C VAL A 54 9.31 5.16 -17.91
N VAL A 55 8.92 6.44 -17.98
CA VAL A 55 9.75 7.55 -17.52
C VAL A 55 9.23 8.03 -16.17
N LEU A 56 10.07 8.03 -15.14
CA LEU A 56 9.75 8.52 -13.79
C LEU A 56 10.49 9.83 -13.53
N LEU A 57 9.75 10.91 -13.31
CA LEU A 57 10.28 12.26 -13.09
C LEU A 57 10.16 12.66 -11.61
N ASP A 58 11.19 13.30 -11.08
CA ASP A 58 11.16 13.96 -9.78
C ASP A 58 11.89 15.31 -9.84
N ASP A 59 11.41 16.33 -9.13
CA ASP A 59 12.00 17.67 -9.13
C ASP A 59 13.14 17.83 -8.12
N ASP A 60 13.22 16.95 -7.12
CA ASP A 60 14.28 16.93 -6.13
C ASP A 60 15.53 16.21 -6.69
N ASN A 61 16.61 16.22 -5.91
CA ASN A 61 17.82 15.44 -6.16
C ASN A 61 18.17 14.54 -4.97
N LYS A 62 17.27 14.41 -4.00
CA LYS A 62 17.46 13.65 -2.76
C LYS A 62 16.23 12.83 -2.43
N LEU A 63 16.45 11.80 -1.63
CA LEU A 63 15.37 11.07 -0.97
C LEU A 63 14.79 11.90 0.18
N SER A 64 13.62 11.46 0.68
CA SER A 64 12.96 12.09 1.82
C SER A 64 13.87 12.15 3.06
N GLN A 65 13.72 13.21 3.84
CA GLN A 65 14.42 13.37 5.12
C GLN A 65 13.51 13.06 6.31
N GLY A 66 14.10 12.45 7.32
CA GLY A 66 13.45 12.09 8.57
C GLY A 66 12.41 10.98 8.41
N SER A 67 11.61 10.79 9.44
CA SER A 67 10.71 9.65 9.59
C SER A 67 9.28 9.93 9.14
N ARG A 68 9.03 10.69 8.06
CA ARG A 68 7.66 11.12 7.67
C ARG A 68 6.64 9.96 7.70
N ALA A 69 6.88 8.92 6.89
CA ALA A 69 6.32 7.60 7.07
C ALA A 69 7.32 6.68 7.78
N ILE A 70 6.80 5.83 8.68
CA ILE A 70 7.62 4.79 9.33
C ILE A 70 6.99 3.40 9.30
N CYS A 71 5.67 3.32 9.31
CA CYS A 71 4.99 2.08 9.61
C CYS A 71 4.41 1.50 8.32
N PHE A 72 4.94 0.36 7.88
CA PHE A 72 4.51 -0.32 6.66
C PHE A 72 3.78 -1.61 7.00
N ALA A 73 2.55 -1.72 6.50
CA ALA A 73 1.61 -2.77 6.79
C ALA A 73 1.92 -4.02 5.96
N LYS A 74 1.49 -5.18 6.47
CA LYS A 74 1.61 -6.48 5.81
C LYS A 74 1.28 -6.45 4.32
N ARG A 75 0.13 -5.87 3.93
CA ARG A 75 -0.26 -5.81 2.51
C ARG A 75 0.76 -5.05 1.66
N THR A 76 1.28 -3.95 2.18
CA THR A 76 2.29 -3.16 1.46
C THR A 76 3.61 -3.91 1.36
N LEU A 77 3.97 -4.70 2.37
CA LEU A 77 5.13 -5.60 2.30
C LEU A 77 4.94 -6.72 1.26
N GLU A 78 3.73 -7.30 1.18
CA GLU A 78 3.39 -8.28 0.14
C GLU A 78 3.46 -7.69 -1.27
N ILE A 79 3.08 -6.41 -1.44
CA ILE A 79 3.28 -5.69 -2.70
C ILE A 79 4.78 -5.49 -2.96
N PHE A 80 5.57 -5.10 -1.96
CA PHE A 80 7.01 -4.98 -2.10
C PHE A 80 7.70 -6.31 -2.42
N ASP A 81 7.14 -7.47 -2.06
CA ASP A 81 7.66 -8.79 -2.48
C ASP A 81 7.59 -8.95 -3.99
N ARG A 82 6.46 -8.59 -4.60
CA ARG A 82 6.30 -8.59 -6.06
C ARG A 82 7.27 -7.62 -6.73
N LEU A 83 7.51 -6.47 -6.10
CA LEU A 83 8.47 -5.48 -6.61
C LEU A 83 9.93 -5.91 -6.40
N HIS A 84 10.18 -7.01 -5.68
CA HIS A 84 11.49 -7.52 -5.26
C HIS A 84 12.25 -6.57 -4.32
N CYS A 85 11.52 -5.87 -3.44
CA CYS A 85 12.07 -5.00 -2.40
C CYS A 85 11.71 -5.46 -0.97
N GLY A 86 10.75 -6.38 -0.82
CA GLY A 86 10.19 -6.71 0.49
C GLY A 86 11.18 -7.33 1.48
N ASP A 87 12.12 -8.17 1.03
CA ASP A 87 13.14 -8.76 1.91
C ASP A 87 14.05 -7.69 2.51
N ALA A 88 14.61 -6.81 1.68
CA ALA A 88 15.45 -5.70 2.15
C ALA A 88 14.71 -4.80 3.15
N MET A 89 13.41 -4.57 2.94
CA MET A 89 12.57 -3.79 3.86
C MET A 89 12.40 -4.48 5.20
N VAL A 90 12.12 -5.77 5.22
CA VAL A 90 11.90 -6.53 6.47
C VAL A 90 13.20 -6.78 7.21
N ASP A 91 14.29 -7.09 6.51
CA ASP A 91 15.61 -7.35 7.08
C ASP A 91 16.17 -6.11 7.79
N LYS A 92 15.94 -4.92 7.21
CA LYS A 92 16.32 -3.65 7.83
C LYS A 92 15.30 -3.18 8.86
N GLY A 93 14.01 -3.40 8.60
CA GLY A 93 12.92 -2.88 9.39
C GLY A 93 12.77 -3.58 10.75
N VAL A 94 12.17 -2.86 11.69
CA VAL A 94 11.86 -3.41 13.01
C VAL A 94 10.45 -4.01 12.97
N SER A 95 10.38 -5.34 12.91
CA SER A 95 9.11 -6.08 12.83
C SER A 95 8.34 -6.09 14.15
N TRP A 96 7.03 -5.82 14.12
CA TRP A 96 6.20 -5.83 15.31
C TRP A 96 4.75 -6.23 15.01
N ASN A 97 4.14 -6.96 15.94
CA ASN A 97 2.73 -7.36 15.90
C ASN A 97 1.93 -6.85 17.11
N THR A 98 2.63 -6.50 18.20
CA THR A 98 2.00 -6.18 19.48
C THR A 98 1.82 -4.67 19.65
N GLY A 99 0.58 -4.27 19.92
CA GLY A 99 0.24 -2.91 20.36
C GLY A 99 -0.23 -2.89 21.81
N ARG A 100 0.18 -1.86 22.56
CA ARG A 100 -0.27 -1.61 23.93
C ARG A 100 -0.89 -0.23 24.05
N VAL A 101 -2.01 -0.18 24.76
CA VAL A 101 -2.71 1.06 25.07
C VAL A 101 -2.65 1.30 26.56
N PHE A 102 -2.27 2.52 26.92
CA PHE A 102 -2.18 3.00 28.30
C PHE A 102 -3.16 4.14 28.50
N PHE A 103 -3.69 4.24 29.72
CA PHE A 103 -4.51 5.36 30.16
C PHE A 103 -4.03 5.76 31.54
N GLN A 104 -3.56 7.01 31.64
CA GLN A 104 -2.93 7.53 32.84
C GLN A 104 -1.73 6.66 33.25
N GLU A 105 -1.67 6.18 34.48
CA GLU A 105 -0.54 5.42 35.01
C GLU A 105 -0.57 3.92 34.65
N GLY A 106 -1.64 3.43 34.02
CA GLY A 106 -1.86 1.99 33.84
C GLY A 106 -2.03 1.54 32.40
N GLU A 107 -1.58 0.32 32.11
CA GLU A 107 -1.97 -0.39 30.90
C GLU A 107 -3.48 -0.67 30.91
N VAL A 108 -4.10 -0.47 29.76
CA VAL A 108 -5.52 -0.70 29.55
C VAL A 108 -5.74 -2.04 28.87
N TYR A 109 -5.09 -2.26 27.73
CA TYR A 109 -5.09 -3.54 27.04
C TYR A 109 -3.92 -3.65 26.05
N ARG A 110 -3.61 -4.91 25.73
CA ARG A 110 -2.68 -5.33 24.68
C ARG A 110 -3.44 -6.05 23.57
N PHE A 111 -3.00 -5.87 22.33
CA PHE A 111 -3.56 -6.57 21.17
C PHE A 111 -2.45 -7.06 20.24
N ASP A 112 -2.75 -8.16 19.55
CA ASP A 112 -1.93 -8.73 18.49
C ASP A 112 -2.58 -8.40 17.15
N LEU A 113 -1.80 -7.84 16.23
CA LEU A 113 -2.23 -7.45 14.88
C LEU A 113 -2.09 -8.56 13.85
N LEU A 114 -1.45 -9.68 14.21
CA LEU A 114 -1.37 -10.87 13.38
C LEU A 114 -1.60 -12.13 14.23
N PRO A 115 -2.82 -12.30 14.76
CA PRO A 115 -3.15 -13.44 15.62
C PRO A 115 -3.19 -14.77 14.88
N GLU A 116 -3.32 -14.75 13.54
CA GLU A 116 -3.25 -15.95 12.69
C GLU A 116 -1.80 -16.25 12.29
N THR A 117 -1.40 -17.53 12.36
CA THR A 117 -0.06 -17.98 11.97
C THR A 117 0.03 -18.29 10.47
N GLY A 118 1.23 -18.62 9.97
CA GLY A 118 1.38 -19.07 8.57
C GLY A 118 1.24 -17.91 7.57
N HIS A 119 2.02 -16.86 7.77
CA HIS A 119 2.14 -15.74 6.86
C HIS A 119 3.60 -15.40 6.62
N HIS A 120 3.96 -15.04 5.39
CA HIS A 120 5.33 -14.67 5.08
C HIS A 120 5.75 -13.38 5.78
N ARG A 121 4.88 -12.35 5.69
CA ARG A 121 5.17 -11.00 6.17
C ARG A 121 4.55 -10.72 7.54
N PRO A 122 5.24 -9.95 8.41
CA PRO A 122 4.72 -9.55 9.72
C PRO A 122 3.52 -8.62 9.56
N ALA A 123 2.84 -8.32 10.68
CA ALA A 123 1.72 -7.36 10.67
C ALA A 123 2.20 -6.00 10.15
N PHE A 124 3.33 -5.55 10.69
CA PHE A 124 3.96 -4.27 10.40
C PHE A 124 5.47 -4.37 10.56
N ILE A 125 6.17 -3.51 9.84
CA ILE A 125 7.52 -3.08 10.18
C ILE A 125 7.51 -1.58 10.49
N ASN A 126 8.42 -1.14 11.35
CA ASN A 126 8.85 0.25 11.42
C ASN A 126 10.17 0.41 10.64
N LEU A 127 10.18 1.28 9.65
CA LEU A 127 11.31 1.55 8.77
C LEU A 127 11.22 3.00 8.28
N GLN A 128 12.29 3.78 8.43
CA GLN A 128 12.33 5.16 7.97
C GLN A 128 12.08 5.23 6.46
N GLN A 129 11.28 6.21 6.02
CA GLN A 129 10.86 6.35 4.63
C GLN A 129 12.01 6.38 3.62
N TYR A 130 13.16 6.98 3.96
CA TYR A 130 14.31 7.03 3.05
C TYR A 130 14.92 5.65 2.75
N TYR A 131 14.79 4.66 3.65
CA TYR A 131 15.19 3.29 3.33
C TYR A 131 14.23 2.68 2.30
N VAL A 132 12.94 2.93 2.46
CA VAL A 132 11.91 2.46 1.50
C VAL A 132 12.16 3.05 0.13
N GLU A 133 12.33 4.37 0.04
CA GLU A 133 12.64 5.05 -1.21
C GLU A 133 13.98 4.61 -1.78
N GLY A 134 15.00 4.41 -0.93
CA GLY A 134 16.33 3.92 -1.33
C GLY A 134 16.28 2.55 -2.00
N TYR A 135 15.66 1.56 -1.36
CA TYR A 135 15.52 0.21 -1.93
C TYR A 135 14.67 0.20 -3.21
N LEU A 136 13.62 1.03 -3.27
CA LEU A 136 12.83 1.17 -4.48
C LEU A 136 13.63 1.88 -5.60
N CYS A 137 14.46 2.87 -5.28
CA CYS A 137 15.33 3.53 -6.26
C CYS A 137 16.37 2.57 -6.83
N GLU A 138 17.04 1.78 -5.97
CA GLU A 138 17.97 0.73 -6.41
C GLU A 138 17.27 -0.26 -7.34
N ARG A 139 16.04 -0.67 -7.00
CA ARG A 139 15.24 -1.54 -7.85
C ARG A 139 14.87 -0.90 -9.18
N ALA A 140 14.45 0.36 -9.17
CA ALA A 140 14.08 1.12 -10.35
C ALA A 140 15.26 1.24 -11.32
N GLN A 141 16.45 1.56 -10.80
CA GLN A 141 17.69 1.64 -11.58
C GLN A 141 18.13 0.29 -12.17
N ALA A 142 17.74 -0.82 -11.57
CA ALA A 142 18.03 -2.16 -12.07
C ALA A 142 17.10 -2.61 -13.21
N LEU A 143 16.06 -1.83 -13.55
CA LEU A 143 15.10 -2.14 -14.61
C LEU A 143 15.45 -1.35 -15.89
N PRO A 144 15.85 -2.02 -16.99
CA PRO A 144 16.36 -1.33 -18.18
C PRO A 144 15.30 -0.53 -18.96
N ASN A 145 14.02 -0.78 -18.71
CA ASN A 145 12.88 -0.09 -19.33
C ASN A 145 12.24 0.97 -18.40
N LEU A 146 12.87 1.28 -17.26
CA LEU A 146 12.48 2.34 -16.34
C LEU A 146 13.55 3.43 -16.35
N ASP A 147 13.20 4.61 -16.86
CA ASP A 147 14.07 5.77 -16.93
C ASP A 147 13.74 6.74 -15.79
N LEU A 148 14.52 6.68 -14.71
CA LEU A 148 14.38 7.54 -13.52
C LEU A 148 15.20 8.82 -13.69
N ARG A 149 14.51 9.98 -13.71
CA ARG A 149 15.08 11.29 -13.98
C ARG A 149 14.84 12.26 -12.82
N TRP A 150 15.88 12.52 -12.04
CA TRP A 150 15.90 13.52 -10.96
C TRP A 150 16.10 14.94 -11.51
N GLN A 151 15.74 15.96 -10.74
CA GLN A 151 15.80 17.38 -11.15
C GLN A 151 15.04 17.68 -12.45
N ASN A 152 13.93 16.97 -12.67
CA ASN A 152 13.00 17.14 -13.79
C ASN A 152 11.64 17.59 -13.26
N LYS A 153 11.46 18.91 -13.21
CA LYS A 153 10.26 19.52 -12.63
C LYS A 153 9.18 19.71 -13.68
N VAL A 154 8.04 19.03 -13.52
CA VAL A 154 6.87 19.31 -14.35
C VAL A 154 6.30 20.69 -13.99
N VAL A 155 6.21 21.59 -14.96
CA VAL A 155 5.76 22.99 -14.76
C VAL A 155 4.52 23.35 -15.60
N ALA A 156 4.19 22.56 -16.62
CA ALA A 156 2.93 22.68 -17.34
C ALA A 156 2.46 21.32 -17.84
N LEU A 157 1.13 21.15 -17.94
CA LEU A 157 0.51 19.94 -18.44
C LEU A 157 -0.77 20.28 -19.23
N THR A 158 -0.87 19.74 -20.43
CA THR A 158 -2.08 19.78 -21.27
C THR A 158 -2.38 18.38 -21.79
N GLN A 159 -3.64 18.03 -21.97
CA GLN A 159 -4.02 16.73 -22.54
C GLN A 159 -5.10 16.89 -23.60
N ASN A 160 -5.12 15.96 -24.56
CA ASN A 160 -6.20 15.77 -25.51
C ASN A 160 -6.62 14.28 -25.51
N GLU A 161 -7.42 13.88 -26.50
CA GLU A 161 -7.91 12.50 -26.60
C GLU A 161 -6.80 11.49 -26.91
N ASP A 162 -5.65 11.91 -27.41
CA ASP A 162 -4.56 11.04 -27.89
C ASP A 162 -3.39 10.94 -26.92
N ALA A 163 -3.04 12.04 -26.23
CA ALA A 163 -1.84 12.12 -25.40
C ALA A 163 -1.93 13.22 -24.33
N VAL A 164 -1.03 13.11 -23.34
CA VAL A 164 -0.70 14.17 -22.37
C VAL A 164 0.63 14.78 -22.77
N THR A 165 0.71 16.11 -22.84
CA THR A 165 1.94 16.86 -23.09
C THR A 165 2.39 17.52 -21.79
N LEU A 166 3.64 17.29 -21.39
CA LEU A 166 4.26 17.84 -20.19
C LEU A 166 5.42 18.78 -20.58
N THR A 167 5.47 19.96 -19.97
CA THR A 167 6.66 20.81 -19.98
C THR A 167 7.47 20.56 -18.72
N VAL A 168 8.73 20.21 -18.89
CA VAL A 168 9.66 19.82 -17.82
C VAL A 168 10.79 20.84 -17.76
N GLU A 169 10.93 21.52 -16.62
CA GLU A 169 12.02 22.43 -16.31
C GLU A 169 13.20 21.66 -15.69
N THR A 170 14.40 21.97 -16.14
CA THR A 170 15.65 21.33 -15.69
C THR A 170 16.77 22.37 -15.57
N PRO A 171 17.92 22.01 -14.95
CA PRO A 171 19.09 22.89 -14.92
C PRO A 171 19.61 23.35 -16.29
N ASP A 172 19.38 22.55 -17.35
CA ASP A 172 19.83 22.84 -18.73
C ASP A 172 18.74 23.51 -19.59
N GLY A 173 17.64 23.96 -18.98
CA GLY A 173 16.50 24.58 -19.64
C GLY A 173 15.31 23.63 -19.83
N SER A 174 14.16 24.18 -20.21
CA SER A 174 12.93 23.40 -20.33
C SER A 174 12.89 22.53 -21.59
N TYR A 175 12.23 21.37 -21.49
CA TYR A 175 11.90 20.52 -22.63
C TYR A 175 10.48 19.96 -22.54
N THR A 176 9.98 19.37 -23.62
CA THR A 176 8.61 18.85 -23.71
C THR A 176 8.61 17.33 -23.91
N LEU A 177 7.70 16.65 -23.22
CA LEU A 177 7.43 15.23 -23.36
C LEU A 177 5.97 14.99 -23.70
N GLN A 178 5.69 13.89 -24.40
CA GLN A 178 4.36 13.34 -24.57
C GLN A 178 4.23 11.98 -23.89
N ALA A 179 3.03 11.68 -23.38
CA ALA A 179 2.70 10.41 -22.78
C ALA A 179 1.34 9.90 -23.24
N ASP A 180 1.17 8.59 -23.40
CA ASP A 180 -0.17 8.02 -23.58
C ASP A 180 -0.99 8.14 -22.30
N TYR A 181 -0.34 7.96 -21.15
CA TYR A 181 -0.90 8.18 -19.82
C TYR A 181 0.12 8.79 -18.84
N VAL A 182 -0.38 9.60 -17.91
CA VAL A 182 0.39 10.15 -16.79
C VAL A 182 -0.13 9.61 -15.48
N ILE A 183 0.77 9.15 -14.60
CA ILE A 183 0.47 8.87 -13.19
C ILE A 183 1.04 10.00 -12.34
N ALA A 184 0.16 10.80 -11.73
CA ALA A 184 0.52 11.84 -10.79
C ALA A 184 0.62 11.26 -9.37
N ALA A 185 1.85 11.10 -8.90
CA ALA A 185 2.22 10.66 -7.54
C ALA A 185 3.09 11.72 -6.83
N ASP A 186 2.87 13.00 -7.19
CA ASP A 186 3.65 14.20 -6.84
C ASP A 186 3.25 14.83 -5.50
N GLY A 187 2.65 14.02 -4.62
CA GLY A 187 2.48 14.32 -3.20
C GLY A 187 1.38 15.34 -2.83
N VAL A 188 1.39 15.74 -1.56
CA VAL A 188 0.33 16.56 -0.94
C VAL A 188 0.06 17.88 -1.65
N ARG A 189 1.10 18.50 -2.24
CA ARG A 189 1.02 19.77 -2.98
C ARG A 189 0.98 19.58 -4.49
N SER A 190 0.62 18.37 -4.96
CA SER A 190 0.56 17.95 -6.36
C SER A 190 0.45 19.12 -7.35
N PRO A 191 1.59 19.53 -7.97
CA PRO A 191 1.57 20.52 -9.05
C PRO A 191 0.67 20.09 -10.20
N VAL A 192 0.63 18.79 -10.55
CA VAL A 192 -0.23 18.28 -11.62
C VAL A 192 -1.71 18.50 -11.31
N ARG A 193 -2.12 18.25 -10.06
CA ARG A 193 -3.50 18.50 -9.61
C ARG A 193 -3.87 19.97 -9.71
N HIS A 194 -2.94 20.85 -9.35
CA HIS A 194 -3.13 22.31 -9.44
C HIS A 194 -3.22 22.78 -10.90
N MET A 195 -2.35 22.30 -11.79
CA MET A 195 -2.36 22.65 -13.22
C MET A 195 -3.69 22.31 -13.92
N LEU A 196 -4.36 21.25 -13.46
CA LEU A 196 -5.67 20.83 -13.97
C LEU A 196 -6.86 21.47 -13.24
N GLY A 197 -6.62 22.31 -12.23
CA GLY A 197 -7.68 22.95 -11.44
C GLY A 197 -8.52 21.97 -10.60
N LEU A 198 -7.92 20.86 -10.16
CA LEU A 198 -8.64 19.74 -9.53
C LEU A 198 -8.47 19.74 -8.00
N GLU A 199 -8.94 20.79 -7.31
CA GLU A 199 -8.78 20.88 -5.86
C GLU A 199 -9.43 19.72 -5.09
N SER A 200 -8.72 19.22 -4.07
CA SER A 200 -9.23 18.19 -3.17
C SER A 200 -10.28 18.76 -2.21
N LYS A 201 -11.36 18.02 -1.97
CA LYS A 201 -12.36 18.35 -0.95
C LYS A 201 -12.08 17.55 0.33
N GLY A 202 -12.23 18.16 1.51
CA GLY A 202 -11.94 17.47 2.75
C GLY A 202 -12.15 18.27 4.03
N ARG A 203 -11.83 17.63 5.15
CA ARG A 203 -11.84 18.23 6.48
C ARG A 203 -10.40 18.39 6.96
N VAL A 204 -10.04 19.62 7.29
CA VAL A 204 -8.79 19.90 8.01
C VAL A 204 -9.06 19.75 9.50
N PHE A 205 -8.27 18.92 10.17
CA PHE A 205 -8.29 18.80 11.63
C PHE A 205 -7.14 19.65 12.16
N LYS A 206 -7.45 20.67 12.94
CA LYS A 206 -6.45 21.64 13.42
C LYS A 206 -5.59 21.13 14.58
N ASP A 207 -5.70 19.85 14.94
CA ASP A 207 -4.80 19.22 15.90
C ASP A 207 -3.38 19.11 15.34
N ARG A 208 -2.41 19.47 16.17
CA ARG A 208 -0.99 19.42 15.87
C ARG A 208 -0.29 18.40 16.74
N PHE A 209 0.66 17.70 16.15
CA PHE A 209 1.53 16.76 16.85
C PHE A 209 2.98 17.10 16.53
N LEU A 210 3.83 16.95 17.54
CA LEU A 210 5.28 17.02 17.45
C LEU A 210 5.80 15.60 17.25
N ILE A 211 6.60 15.40 16.21
CA ILE A 211 7.42 14.21 16.01
C ILE A 211 8.81 14.53 16.50
N ALA A 212 9.35 13.67 17.36
CA ALA A 212 10.76 13.67 17.74
C ALA A 212 11.33 12.28 17.46
N ASP A 213 12.26 12.20 16.51
CA ASP A 213 13.14 11.03 16.37
C ASP A 213 14.35 11.23 17.25
N VAL A 214 14.58 10.25 18.11
CA VAL A 214 15.67 10.29 19.08
C VAL A 214 16.49 9.02 18.98
N THR A 215 17.81 9.17 18.92
CA THR A 215 18.73 8.05 18.97
C THR A 215 19.08 7.78 20.42
N MET A 216 18.74 6.58 20.90
CA MET A 216 19.09 6.15 22.25
C MET A 216 19.31 4.64 22.28
N LYS A 217 20.25 4.19 23.11
CA LYS A 217 20.35 2.78 23.46
C LYS A 217 19.43 2.50 24.62
N ALA A 218 18.27 1.93 24.33
CA ALA A 218 17.28 1.60 25.35
C ALA A 218 16.76 0.18 25.16
N ASP A 219 16.71 -0.58 26.25
CA ASP A 219 16.17 -1.94 26.31
C ASP A 219 14.63 -1.93 26.38
N PHE A 220 13.98 -1.24 25.46
CA PHE A 220 12.52 -1.29 25.31
C PHE A 220 12.12 -2.43 24.37
N PRO A 221 10.99 -3.12 24.63
CA PRO A 221 10.49 -4.13 23.71
C PRO A 221 10.02 -3.48 22.39
N VAL A 222 10.11 -4.24 21.31
CA VAL A 222 9.66 -3.85 19.97
C VAL A 222 8.14 -3.92 19.89
N GLU A 223 7.49 -2.91 20.45
CA GLU A 223 6.03 -2.80 20.55
C GLU A 223 5.58 -1.38 20.21
N ARG A 224 4.33 -1.23 19.76
CA ARG A 224 3.71 0.10 19.60
C ARG A 224 3.03 0.49 20.91
N TRP A 225 3.50 1.57 21.54
CA TRP A 225 2.91 2.09 22.79
C TRP A 225 2.13 3.38 22.54
N PHE A 226 0.87 3.40 22.94
CA PHE A 226 0.01 4.58 22.82
C PHE A 226 -0.59 4.95 24.17
N TRP A 227 -0.34 6.17 24.63
CA TRP A 227 -0.87 6.68 25.88
C TRP A 227 -1.99 7.68 25.66
N PHE A 228 -3.02 7.56 26.49
CA PHE A 228 -4.02 8.58 26.71
C PHE A 228 -3.79 9.21 28.10
N ASP A 229 -3.61 10.54 28.14
CA ASP A 229 -3.44 11.30 29.39
C ASP A 229 -2.33 10.76 30.33
N PRO A 230 -1.11 10.46 29.82
CA PRO A 230 -0.05 9.95 30.67
C PRO A 230 0.43 11.00 31.69
N PRO A 231 1.03 10.57 32.82
CA PRO A 231 1.53 11.48 33.85
C PRO A 231 2.58 12.48 33.37
N PHE A 232 3.38 12.11 32.36
CA PHE A 232 4.41 12.94 31.76
C PHE A 232 3.91 13.89 30.65
N HIS A 233 2.65 13.76 30.22
CA HIS A 233 2.06 14.58 29.15
C HIS A 233 0.53 14.72 29.33
N ARG A 234 0.14 15.34 30.46
CA ARG A 234 -1.25 15.39 30.94
C ARG A 234 -2.21 16.02 29.92
N ASN A 235 -3.44 15.52 29.91
CA ASN A 235 -4.56 15.87 29.04
C ASN A 235 -4.33 15.62 27.54
N GLN A 236 -3.22 15.00 27.16
CA GLN A 236 -2.79 14.82 25.79
C GLN A 236 -2.38 13.36 25.54
N SER A 237 -2.20 12.99 24.28
CA SER A 237 -1.73 11.66 23.89
C SER A 237 -0.27 11.66 23.47
N VAL A 238 0.39 10.54 23.70
CA VAL A 238 1.76 10.26 23.25
C VAL A 238 1.79 8.90 22.58
N LEU A 239 2.63 8.76 21.56
CA LEU A 239 2.85 7.52 20.83
C LEU A 239 4.35 7.28 20.68
N LEU A 240 4.78 6.04 20.89
CA LEU A 240 6.18 5.61 20.79
C LEU A 240 6.30 4.43 19.82
N HIS A 241 7.29 4.52 18.92
CA HIS A 241 7.68 3.48 17.99
C HIS A 241 9.20 3.31 17.98
N SER A 242 9.69 2.07 18.03
CA SER A 242 11.07 1.76 17.68
C SER A 242 11.27 1.77 16.17
N GLN A 243 12.44 2.19 15.73
CA GLN A 243 12.92 2.15 14.34
C GLN A 243 14.30 1.47 14.32
N PRO A 244 14.81 1.03 13.17
CA PRO A 244 16.17 0.51 13.10
C PRO A 244 17.19 1.59 13.47
N ASP A 245 18.42 1.16 13.73
CA ASP A 245 19.57 2.00 14.08
C ASP A 245 19.48 2.70 15.45
N ASN A 246 18.73 2.11 16.39
CA ASN A 246 18.47 2.64 17.73
C ASN A 246 17.71 3.97 17.74
N VAL A 247 16.97 4.24 16.67
CA VAL A 247 16.12 5.43 16.54
C VAL A 247 14.74 5.11 17.13
N TRP A 248 14.20 6.05 17.88
CA TRP A 248 12.86 5.97 18.47
C TRP A 248 12.05 7.18 18.05
N ARG A 249 10.88 6.95 17.47
CA ARG A 249 9.94 8.01 17.13
C ARG A 249 8.96 8.22 18.25
N ILE A 250 8.87 9.45 18.73
CA ILE A 250 7.92 9.89 19.75
C ILE A 250 7.00 10.96 19.15
N ASP A 251 5.70 10.70 19.15
CA ASP A 251 4.67 11.63 18.69
C ASP A 251 3.94 12.22 19.91
N PHE A 252 4.15 13.52 20.20
CA PHE A 252 3.45 14.24 21.26
C PHE A 252 2.30 15.07 20.69
N GLN A 253 1.08 14.90 21.20
CA GLN A 253 -0.01 15.82 20.90
C GLN A 253 0.30 17.21 21.48
N LEU A 254 0.17 18.28 20.69
CA LEU A 254 0.46 19.65 21.14
C LEU A 254 -0.81 20.48 21.38
N GLY A 255 -1.91 20.17 20.68
CA GLY A 255 -3.16 20.95 20.70
C GLY A 255 -3.24 21.99 19.57
N TRP A 256 -4.36 22.71 19.49
CA TRP A 256 -4.70 23.56 18.33
C TRP A 256 -3.87 24.85 18.25
N ASP A 257 -3.60 25.47 19.40
CA ASP A 257 -2.95 26.78 19.48
C ASP A 257 -1.41 26.70 19.52
N ALA A 258 -0.86 25.49 19.40
CA ALA A 258 0.58 25.25 19.52
C ALA A 258 1.34 25.77 18.29
N ASP A 259 2.25 26.72 18.47
CA ASP A 259 3.07 27.27 17.38
C ASP A 259 4.05 26.22 16.81
N PRO A 260 3.91 25.78 15.54
CA PRO A 260 4.75 24.75 14.95
C PRO A 260 6.24 25.11 14.89
N VAL A 261 6.59 26.40 14.81
CA VAL A 261 8.00 26.82 14.76
C VAL A 261 8.60 26.70 16.15
N ALA A 262 7.94 27.30 17.14
CA ALA A 262 8.43 27.30 18.51
C ALA A 262 8.44 25.91 19.14
N GLU A 263 7.47 25.04 18.82
CA GLU A 263 7.39 23.67 19.36
C GLU A 263 8.51 22.73 18.87
N LYS A 264 9.21 23.09 17.79
CA LYS A 264 10.39 22.32 17.32
C LYS A 264 11.68 22.69 18.04
N ALA A 265 11.69 23.76 18.82
CA ALA A 265 12.90 24.24 19.47
C ALA A 265 13.39 23.21 20.53
N PRO A 266 14.69 22.85 20.56
CA PRO A 266 15.20 21.82 21.48
C PRO A 266 14.83 22.05 22.94
N GLU A 267 14.71 23.31 23.37
CA GLU A 267 14.32 23.72 24.73
C GLU A 267 12.88 23.31 25.09
N ARG A 268 12.04 23.05 24.09
CA ARG A 268 10.67 22.51 24.25
C ARG A 268 10.59 21.01 24.01
N VAL A 269 11.45 20.46 23.17
CA VAL A 269 11.44 19.02 22.82
C VAL A 269 12.12 18.19 23.91
N ILE A 270 13.33 18.57 24.31
CA ILE A 270 14.17 17.81 25.26
C ILE A 270 13.45 17.56 26.59
N PRO A 271 12.77 18.55 27.22
CA PRO A 271 12.05 18.30 28.47
C PRO A 271 10.92 17.28 28.33
N ARG A 272 10.22 17.24 27.18
CA ARG A 272 9.14 16.26 26.93
C ARG A 272 9.68 14.85 26.79
N VAL A 273 10.77 14.71 26.05
CA VAL A 273 11.46 13.43 25.88
C VAL A 273 12.00 12.93 27.22
N LYS A 274 12.63 13.79 28.02
CA LYS A 274 13.09 13.46 29.39
C LYS A 274 11.96 13.09 30.33
N ALA A 275 10.81 13.76 30.24
CA ALA A 275 9.65 13.41 31.05
C ALA A 275 9.11 12.00 30.74
N LEU A 276 9.21 11.55 29.48
CA LEU A 276 8.86 10.19 29.07
C LEU A 276 9.91 9.15 29.49
N LEU A 277 11.19 9.41 29.22
CA LEU A 277 12.26 8.41 29.36
C LEU A 277 12.91 8.40 30.75
N GLY A 278 12.83 9.50 31.49
CA GLY A 278 13.56 9.76 32.72
C GLY A 278 14.72 10.72 32.54
N GLU A 279 15.01 11.52 33.57
CA GLU A 279 16.02 12.60 33.55
C GLU A 279 17.45 12.13 33.23
N ASN A 280 17.76 10.88 33.54
CA ASN A 280 19.09 10.30 33.41
C ASN A 280 19.31 9.57 32.08
N VAL A 281 18.30 9.52 31.20
CA VAL A 281 18.44 8.87 29.89
C VAL A 281 19.14 9.82 28.92
N GLU A 282 20.28 9.38 28.40
CA GLU A 282 21.00 10.06 27.33
C GLU A 282 20.37 9.73 25.98
N PHE A 283 20.15 10.76 25.15
CA PHE A 283 19.65 10.63 23.79
C PHE A 283 20.13 11.78 22.92
N GLU A 284 20.15 11.56 21.61
CA GLU A 284 20.40 12.59 20.61
C GLU A 284 19.11 12.86 19.82
N LEU A 285 18.80 14.12 19.53
CA LEU A 285 17.70 14.48 18.64
C LEU A 285 18.18 14.33 17.19
N GLU A 286 17.64 13.34 16.45
CA GLU A 286 17.97 13.14 15.04
C GLU A 286 17.11 14.03 14.14
N TRP A 287 15.81 14.07 14.41
CA TRP A 287 14.87 14.83 13.59
C TRP A 287 13.66 15.28 14.39
N VAL A 288 13.18 16.49 14.11
CA VAL A 288 12.01 17.07 14.77
C VAL A 288 11.12 17.76 13.75
N SER A 289 9.82 17.47 13.82
CA SER A 289 8.83 18.11 12.95
C SER A 289 7.50 18.30 13.65
N VAL A 290 6.74 19.32 13.25
CA VAL A 290 5.36 19.52 13.70
C VAL A 290 4.46 19.44 12.49
N TYR A 291 3.37 18.70 12.63
CA TYR A 291 2.48 18.43 11.53
C TYR A 291 1.03 18.66 11.91
N THR A 292 0.24 19.08 10.91
CA THR A 292 -1.20 19.37 11.02
C THR A 292 -1.96 18.38 10.17
N PHE A 293 -3.08 17.89 10.67
CA PHE A 293 -3.83 16.83 10.01
C PHE A 293 -4.84 17.36 9.00
N SER A 294 -4.94 16.65 7.88
CA SER A 294 -6.05 16.80 6.94
C SER A 294 -6.48 15.43 6.47
N CYS A 295 -7.79 15.19 6.46
CA CYS A 295 -8.37 14.10 5.68
C CYS A 295 -9.08 14.72 4.49
N ALA A 296 -8.58 14.47 3.29
CA ALA A 296 -9.09 15.07 2.07
C ALA A 296 -8.89 14.10 0.91
N ARG A 297 -9.70 14.21 -0.14
CA ARG A 297 -9.42 13.52 -1.39
C ARG A 297 -9.97 14.29 -2.58
N MET A 298 -9.46 13.97 -3.74
CA MET A 298 -10.04 14.38 -5.02
C MET A 298 -11.41 13.74 -5.21
N GLU A 299 -12.25 14.39 -6.00
CA GLU A 299 -13.57 13.87 -6.34
C GLU A 299 -13.45 12.60 -7.18
N GLN A 300 -12.60 12.62 -8.21
CA GLN A 300 -12.25 11.49 -9.09
C GLN A 300 -10.73 11.31 -9.12
N PHE A 301 -10.26 10.06 -9.27
CA PHE A 301 -8.82 9.77 -9.35
C PHE A 301 -8.33 9.63 -10.79
N ARG A 302 -9.25 9.65 -11.77
CA ARG A 302 -8.95 9.64 -13.20
C ARG A 302 -9.52 10.88 -13.85
N HIS A 303 -8.69 11.55 -14.64
CA HIS A 303 -9.05 12.70 -15.45
C HIS A 303 -8.49 12.53 -16.85
N GLY A 304 -9.26 11.86 -17.71
CA GLY A 304 -8.82 11.48 -19.06
C GLY A 304 -7.65 10.50 -19.02
N ARG A 305 -6.49 10.99 -19.45
CA ARG A 305 -5.21 10.25 -19.50
C ARG A 305 -4.32 10.53 -18.29
N VAL A 306 -4.77 11.32 -17.33
CA VAL A 306 -4.06 11.61 -16.08
C VAL A 306 -4.73 10.86 -14.91
N LEU A 307 -3.96 10.03 -14.20
CA LEU A 307 -4.41 9.26 -13.04
C LEU A 307 -3.65 9.70 -11.79
N PHE A 308 -4.35 9.91 -10.68
CA PHE A 308 -3.77 10.42 -9.43
C PHE A 308 -3.67 9.33 -8.37
N ALA A 309 -2.50 9.16 -7.77
CA ALA A 309 -2.22 8.15 -6.76
C ALA A 309 -1.57 8.74 -5.50
N GLY A 310 -1.78 8.10 -4.33
CA GLY A 310 -1.19 8.52 -3.07
C GLY A 310 -1.64 9.91 -2.63
N ASP A 311 -0.74 10.68 -2.01
CA ASP A 311 -1.02 12.01 -1.47
C ASP A 311 -1.42 13.05 -2.55
N ALA A 312 -1.16 12.76 -3.83
CA ALA A 312 -1.67 13.54 -4.94
C ALA A 312 -3.19 13.38 -5.10
N ALA A 313 -3.76 12.22 -4.75
CA ALA A 313 -5.18 11.94 -4.80
C ALA A 313 -5.89 12.07 -3.44
N HIS A 314 -5.24 11.68 -2.35
CA HIS A 314 -5.88 11.59 -1.04
C HIS A 314 -4.93 11.72 0.14
N LEU A 315 -5.41 12.35 1.20
CA LEU A 315 -4.71 12.62 2.44
C LEU A 315 -5.49 12.02 3.60
N VAL A 316 -4.76 11.41 4.52
CA VAL A 316 -5.31 10.78 5.72
C VAL A 316 -4.47 11.13 6.94
N SER A 317 -5.11 11.17 8.10
CA SER A 317 -4.43 11.29 9.40
C SER A 317 -3.44 10.12 9.62
N PRO A 318 -2.27 10.34 10.25
CA PRO A 318 -1.19 9.35 10.35
C PRO A 318 -1.49 8.19 11.32
N PHE A 319 -2.48 8.30 12.23
CA PHE A 319 -2.56 7.41 13.39
C PHE A 319 -2.88 5.96 13.01
N GLY A 320 -3.40 5.75 11.80
CA GLY A 320 -3.61 4.43 11.23
C GLY A 320 -2.48 3.93 10.34
N ALA A 321 -1.38 4.67 10.16
CA ALA A 321 -0.34 4.37 9.17
C ALA A 321 -0.92 4.15 7.76
N ARG A 322 -1.89 4.95 7.32
CA ARG A 322 -2.67 4.66 6.10
C ARG A 322 -2.16 5.35 4.83
N GLY A 323 -1.45 6.47 4.92
CA GLY A 323 -1.05 7.29 3.76
C GLY A 323 -0.22 6.50 2.72
N ALA A 324 1.06 6.28 3.01
CA ALA A 324 1.95 5.52 2.12
C ALA A 324 1.42 4.10 1.81
N ASN A 325 0.88 3.39 2.81
CA ASN A 325 0.34 2.04 2.61
C ASN A 325 -0.84 1.99 1.63
N SER A 326 -1.74 2.98 1.69
CA SER A 326 -2.83 3.10 0.72
C SER A 326 -2.32 3.58 -0.64
N GLY A 327 -1.33 4.47 -0.66
CA GLY A 327 -0.70 4.92 -1.91
C GLY A 327 -0.04 3.79 -2.70
N VAL A 328 0.70 2.90 -2.03
CA VAL A 328 1.31 1.72 -2.68
C VAL A 328 0.24 0.76 -3.22
N GLN A 329 -0.91 0.64 -2.54
CA GLN A 329 -2.05 -0.11 -3.06
C GLN A 329 -2.73 0.57 -4.25
N ASP A 330 -2.67 1.91 -4.36
CA ASP A 330 -3.13 2.61 -5.57
C ASP A 330 -2.25 2.22 -6.77
N ALA A 331 -0.93 2.17 -6.56
CA ALA A 331 0.03 1.78 -7.59
C ALA A 331 -0.22 0.34 -8.09
N GLU A 332 -0.33 -0.64 -7.18
CA GLU A 332 -0.62 -2.04 -7.54
C GLU A 332 -1.93 -2.16 -8.33
N ASN A 333 -2.99 -1.50 -7.86
CA ASN A 333 -4.31 -1.58 -8.49
C ASN A 333 -4.31 -0.98 -9.90
N LEU A 334 -3.55 0.10 -10.12
CA LEU A 334 -3.47 0.80 -11.40
C LEU A 334 -2.59 0.06 -12.42
N ALA A 335 -1.44 -0.45 -12.00
CA ALA A 335 -0.39 -0.92 -12.91
C ALA A 335 -0.88 -2.00 -13.89
N TRP A 336 -1.54 -3.05 -13.40
CA TRP A 336 -2.03 -4.13 -14.26
C TRP A 336 -3.13 -3.65 -15.22
N LYS A 337 -4.04 -2.79 -14.74
CA LYS A 337 -5.13 -2.24 -15.55
C LYS A 337 -4.59 -1.40 -16.70
N LEU A 338 -3.62 -0.53 -16.38
CA LEU A 338 -2.98 0.33 -17.36
C LEU A 338 -2.21 -0.48 -18.40
N ARG A 339 -1.48 -1.52 -17.98
CA ARG A 339 -0.83 -2.43 -18.92
C ARG A 339 -1.82 -3.10 -19.87
N LEU A 340 -2.94 -3.63 -19.38
CA LEU A 340 -3.95 -4.25 -20.25
C LEU A 340 -4.55 -3.26 -21.25
N VAL A 341 -4.81 -2.02 -20.82
CA VAL A 341 -5.33 -0.97 -21.70
C VAL A 341 -4.31 -0.57 -22.77
N LEU A 342 -3.04 -0.39 -22.39
CA LEU A 342 -1.95 -0.07 -23.32
C LEU A 342 -1.74 -1.18 -24.36
N ASN A 343 -1.89 -2.45 -23.96
CA ASN A 343 -1.76 -3.59 -24.88
C ASN A 343 -2.99 -3.81 -25.78
N GLY A 344 -4.07 -3.02 -25.61
CA GLY A 344 -5.36 -3.28 -26.28
C GLY A 344 -6.07 -4.54 -25.80
N GLU A 345 -5.61 -5.11 -24.67
CA GLU A 345 -6.16 -6.31 -24.06
C GLU A 345 -7.39 -6.01 -23.19
N ALA A 346 -7.67 -4.74 -22.87
CA ALA A 346 -8.88 -4.28 -22.17
C ALA A 346 -9.28 -2.87 -22.65
N PRO A 347 -10.57 -2.51 -22.62
CA PRO A 347 -11.01 -1.16 -22.94
C PRO A 347 -10.58 -0.15 -21.88
N ALA A 348 -10.49 1.13 -22.27
CA ALA A 348 -10.12 2.22 -21.36
C ALA A 348 -11.06 2.36 -20.15
N ALA A 349 -12.29 1.83 -20.22
CA ALA A 349 -13.22 1.76 -19.10
C ALA A 349 -12.68 0.96 -17.90
N LEU A 350 -11.72 0.06 -18.11
CA LEU A 350 -11.06 -0.66 -17.02
C LEU A 350 -10.36 0.32 -16.05
N LEU A 351 -9.84 1.46 -16.53
CA LEU A 351 -9.21 2.48 -15.68
C LEU A 351 -10.22 3.25 -14.82
N ASP A 352 -11.51 3.25 -15.16
CA ASP A 352 -12.54 3.82 -14.27
C ASP A 352 -12.71 2.98 -13.02
N THR A 353 -12.46 1.66 -13.12
CA THR A 353 -12.48 0.77 -11.96
C THR A 353 -11.31 1.03 -11.01
N TYR A 354 -10.16 1.53 -11.51
CA TYR A 354 -9.10 2.01 -10.63
C TYR A 354 -9.60 3.15 -9.76
N ALA A 355 -10.23 4.14 -10.39
CA ALA A 355 -10.79 5.28 -9.67
C ALA A 355 -11.81 4.79 -8.64
N SER A 356 -12.86 4.05 -9.06
CA SER A 356 -13.94 3.65 -8.15
C SER A 356 -13.46 2.79 -6.98
N GLU A 357 -12.56 1.82 -7.20
CA GLU A 357 -12.03 0.94 -6.15
C GLU A 357 -11.16 1.71 -5.16
N ARG A 358 -10.27 2.57 -5.66
CA ARG A 358 -9.34 3.31 -4.81
C ARG A 358 -10.01 4.48 -4.09
N GLN A 359 -11.00 5.13 -4.70
CA GLN A 359 -11.88 6.08 -4.01
C GLN A 359 -12.66 5.42 -2.87
N TYR A 360 -13.20 4.20 -3.07
CA TYR A 360 -13.85 3.44 -2.01
C TYR A 360 -12.88 3.16 -0.84
N ALA A 361 -11.67 2.68 -1.15
CA ALA A 361 -10.64 2.43 -0.14
C ALA A 361 -10.25 3.72 0.60
N THR A 362 -10.13 4.84 -0.11
CA THR A 362 -9.86 6.13 0.50
C THR A 362 -11.00 6.58 1.42
N ASP A 363 -12.26 6.41 1.03
CA ASP A 363 -13.40 6.75 1.90
C ASP A 363 -13.41 5.91 3.18
N GLU A 364 -13.06 4.63 3.08
CA GLU A 364 -12.86 3.77 4.24
C GLU A 364 -11.71 4.27 5.13
N ASN A 365 -10.57 4.61 4.53
CA ASN A 365 -9.41 5.15 5.24
C ASN A 365 -9.74 6.48 5.94
N ILE A 366 -10.38 7.43 5.27
CA ILE A 366 -10.81 8.71 5.83
C ILE A 366 -11.77 8.48 7.00
N ARG A 367 -12.71 7.53 6.88
CA ARG A 367 -13.64 7.18 7.96
C ARG A 367 -12.92 6.63 9.18
N HIS A 368 -11.98 5.71 9.01
CA HIS A 368 -11.20 5.14 10.11
C HIS A 368 -10.29 6.18 10.76
N SER A 369 -9.58 6.96 9.96
CA SER A 369 -8.71 8.04 10.40
C SER A 369 -9.48 9.12 11.16
N THR A 370 -10.64 9.55 10.67
CA THR A 370 -11.50 10.53 11.35
C THR A 370 -11.96 10.02 12.71
N ARG A 371 -12.46 8.78 12.78
CA ARG A 371 -12.89 8.17 14.05
C ARG A 371 -11.75 8.00 15.04
N ALA A 372 -10.53 7.74 14.57
CA ALA A 372 -9.34 7.69 15.43
C ALA A 372 -9.00 9.07 15.97
N THR A 373 -8.91 10.08 15.10
CA THR A 373 -8.64 11.46 15.52
C THR A 373 -9.69 11.96 16.52
N ASP A 374 -10.99 11.74 16.29
CA ASP A 374 -12.04 12.17 17.22
C ASP A 374 -11.96 11.48 18.60
N PHE A 375 -11.46 10.23 18.66
CA PHE A 375 -11.23 9.52 19.91
C PHE A 375 -9.95 9.98 20.62
N ILE A 376 -8.87 10.21 19.88
CA ILE A 376 -7.58 10.68 20.42
C ILE A 376 -7.69 12.11 20.93
N THR A 377 -8.33 12.97 20.14
CA THR A 377 -8.44 14.42 20.35
C THR A 377 -9.91 14.81 20.58
N PRO A 378 -10.49 14.53 21.78
CA PRO A 378 -11.90 14.81 22.04
C PRO A 378 -12.17 16.32 22.00
N LYS A 379 -13.17 16.72 21.20
CA LYS A 379 -13.52 18.12 20.92
C LYS A 379 -14.54 18.72 21.89
N SER A 380 -15.02 17.93 22.86
CA SER A 380 -16.00 18.37 23.86
C SER A 380 -15.81 17.63 25.19
N ALA A 381 -16.32 18.19 26.28
CA ALA A 381 -16.32 17.54 27.59
C ALA A 381 -17.06 16.19 27.57
N ILE A 382 -18.14 16.08 26.80
CA ILE A 382 -18.91 14.84 26.64
C ILE A 382 -18.10 13.79 25.88
N SER A 383 -17.43 14.17 24.79
CA SER A 383 -16.54 13.27 24.04
C SER A 383 -15.38 12.78 24.90
N LYS A 384 -14.81 13.65 25.74
CA LYS A 384 -13.75 13.29 26.70
C LYS A 384 -14.28 12.30 27.74
N LEU A 385 -15.44 12.57 28.35
CA LEU A 385 -16.08 11.67 29.32
C LEU A 385 -16.36 10.30 28.71
N PHE A 386 -16.89 10.25 27.49
CA PHE A 386 -17.13 9.00 26.76
C PHE A 386 -15.83 8.22 26.55
N ARG A 387 -14.79 8.87 26.00
CA ARG A 387 -13.47 8.26 25.77
C ARG A 387 -12.89 7.68 27.06
N ASP A 388 -12.89 8.46 28.14
CA ASP A 388 -12.29 8.06 29.41
C ASP A 388 -13.08 6.92 30.06
N ALA A 389 -14.42 6.89 29.93
CA ALA A 389 -15.25 5.78 30.37
C ALA A 389 -14.96 4.49 29.56
N VAL A 390 -14.81 4.61 28.23
CA VAL A 390 -14.42 3.48 27.37
C VAL A 390 -13.06 2.93 27.77
N LEU A 391 -12.06 3.80 27.99
CA LEU A 391 -10.71 3.40 28.41
C LEU A 391 -10.74 2.68 29.77
N LYS A 392 -11.47 3.22 30.76
CA LYS A 392 -11.63 2.57 32.07
C LYS A 392 -12.28 1.18 31.97
N LEU A 393 -13.41 1.08 31.27
CA LEU A 393 -14.14 -0.18 31.11
C LEU A 393 -13.37 -1.23 30.31
N SER A 394 -12.53 -0.80 29.37
CA SER A 394 -11.78 -1.72 28.49
C SER A 394 -10.71 -2.55 29.20
N LYS A 395 -10.32 -2.18 30.43
CA LYS A 395 -9.49 -3.01 31.30
C LYS A 395 -10.13 -4.38 31.54
N GLU A 396 -11.41 -4.39 31.88
CA GLU A 396 -12.13 -5.60 32.32
C GLU A 396 -13.11 -6.14 31.27
N HIS A 397 -13.54 -5.31 30.31
CA HIS A 397 -14.63 -5.69 29.40
C HIS A 397 -14.23 -5.68 27.92
N ALA A 398 -14.37 -6.84 27.27
CA ALA A 398 -14.02 -7.04 25.86
C ALA A 398 -14.84 -6.15 24.89
N PHE A 399 -16.10 -5.84 25.21
CA PHE A 399 -16.91 -4.96 24.35
C PHE A 399 -16.34 -3.54 24.29
N ALA A 400 -15.83 -3.01 25.42
CA ALA A 400 -15.26 -1.68 25.50
C ALA A 400 -13.91 -1.60 24.76
N ARG A 401 -13.11 -2.68 24.75
CA ARG A 401 -11.88 -2.77 23.94
C ARG A 401 -12.14 -2.55 22.45
N LYS A 402 -13.31 -3.01 21.95
CA LYS A 402 -13.71 -2.78 20.54
C LYS A 402 -13.99 -1.30 20.24
N LEU A 403 -14.29 -0.49 21.26
CA LEU A 403 -14.55 0.95 21.12
C LEU A 403 -13.28 1.80 21.26
N VAL A 404 -12.22 1.29 21.91
CA VAL A 404 -10.95 2.00 21.98
C VAL A 404 -10.37 2.21 20.58
N ASN A 405 -9.92 3.42 20.30
CA ASN A 405 -9.35 3.78 19.02
C ASN A 405 -8.12 4.67 19.17
N SER A 406 -6.96 4.04 19.36
CA SER A 406 -5.63 4.68 19.38
C SER A 406 -4.99 4.77 17.99
N GLY A 407 -5.82 4.70 16.94
CA GLY A 407 -5.38 4.49 15.56
C GLY A 407 -5.79 3.11 15.05
N ARG A 408 -6.80 3.07 14.17
CA ARG A 408 -7.11 1.85 13.41
C ARG A 408 -6.06 1.69 12.32
N LEU A 409 -5.09 0.82 12.58
CA LEU A 409 -3.95 0.58 11.69
C LEU A 409 -4.38 0.07 10.31
N SER A 410 -3.51 0.30 9.33
CA SER A 410 -3.79 0.08 7.92
C SER A 410 -4.10 -1.39 7.63
N THR A 411 -5.20 -1.59 6.93
CA THR A 411 -5.66 -2.88 6.41
C THR A 411 -6.03 -2.69 4.96
N PRO A 412 -5.87 -3.70 4.10
CA PRO A 412 -6.34 -3.59 2.73
C PRO A 412 -7.87 -3.52 2.67
N ALA A 413 -8.40 -2.79 1.70
CA ALA A 413 -9.83 -2.69 1.47
C ALA A 413 -10.34 -3.95 0.76
N THR A 414 -11.56 -4.38 1.08
CA THR A 414 -12.29 -5.39 0.30
C THR A 414 -13.22 -4.69 -0.67
N TYR A 415 -12.96 -4.77 -1.98
CA TYR A 415 -13.77 -4.12 -3.01
C TYR A 415 -15.07 -4.88 -3.31
N ARG A 416 -15.93 -5.08 -2.32
CA ARG A 416 -17.14 -5.92 -2.43
C ARG A 416 -18.05 -5.51 -3.60
N GLU A 417 -18.14 -4.20 -3.84
CA GLU A 417 -19.01 -3.60 -4.86
C GLU A 417 -18.28 -3.31 -6.19
N SER A 418 -17.07 -3.84 -6.38
CA SER A 418 -16.36 -3.66 -7.65
C SER A 418 -17.14 -4.26 -8.81
N ALA A 419 -17.24 -3.50 -9.91
CA ALA A 419 -17.78 -3.99 -11.18
C ALA A 419 -16.98 -5.16 -11.77
N LEU A 420 -15.74 -5.38 -11.30
CA LEU A 420 -14.89 -6.48 -11.71
C LEU A 420 -15.25 -7.80 -11.03
N ASN A 421 -16.10 -7.78 -10.00
CA ASN A 421 -16.48 -8.97 -9.26
C ASN A 421 -17.62 -9.72 -9.95
N THR A 422 -17.48 -11.03 -10.06
CA THR A 422 -18.59 -11.93 -10.38
C THR A 422 -19.30 -12.34 -9.09
N PRO A 423 -20.63 -12.13 -8.98
CA PRO A 423 -21.38 -12.55 -7.80
C PRO A 423 -21.28 -14.06 -7.54
N ASP A 424 -21.22 -14.43 -6.27
CA ASP A 424 -21.24 -15.84 -5.87
C ASP A 424 -22.58 -16.47 -6.26
N ARG A 425 -22.53 -17.63 -6.92
CA ARG A 425 -23.71 -18.51 -7.09
C ARG A 425 -23.80 -19.62 -6.04
N ASP A 426 -22.67 -19.95 -5.42
CA ASP A 426 -22.54 -21.01 -4.43
C ASP A 426 -22.39 -20.47 -3.01
N GLY A 427 -22.68 -21.29 -2.00
CA GLY A 427 -22.53 -20.92 -0.59
C GLY A 427 -21.08 -20.96 -0.10
N PHE A 428 -20.62 -19.86 0.50
CA PHE A 428 -19.33 -19.73 1.19
C PHE A 428 -19.51 -19.05 2.54
N THR A 429 -18.61 -19.33 3.49
CA THR A 429 -18.65 -18.76 4.86
C THR A 429 -18.08 -17.34 4.98
N ASN A 430 -18.15 -16.53 3.89
CA ASN A 430 -17.55 -15.19 3.72
C ASN A 430 -16.02 -15.11 3.79
N ALA A 431 -15.30 -16.23 3.98
CA ALA A 431 -13.86 -16.28 3.82
C ALA A 431 -13.47 -15.94 2.36
N MET A 432 -12.45 -15.11 2.13
CA MET A 432 -11.96 -14.71 0.79
C MET A 432 -13.06 -14.40 -0.25
N CYS A 433 -14.03 -13.55 0.08
CA CYS A 433 -15.09 -13.16 -0.86
C CYS A 433 -14.57 -12.38 -2.08
N ALA A 434 -15.37 -12.27 -3.15
CA ALA A 434 -15.06 -11.40 -4.27
C ALA A 434 -14.75 -9.96 -3.80
N GLY A 435 -13.70 -9.37 -4.36
CA GLY A 435 -13.10 -8.10 -3.96
C GLY A 435 -12.13 -8.20 -2.78
N ALA A 436 -11.98 -9.34 -2.12
CA ALA A 436 -11.02 -9.49 -1.02
C ALA A 436 -9.58 -9.64 -1.54
N PRO A 437 -8.59 -9.00 -0.90
CA PRO A 437 -7.19 -9.32 -1.11
C PRO A 437 -6.92 -10.75 -0.62
N CYS A 438 -6.15 -11.51 -1.40
CA CYS A 438 -5.80 -12.87 -1.07
C CYS A 438 -5.00 -12.94 0.24
N ALA A 439 -5.38 -13.86 1.12
CA ALA A 439 -4.56 -14.22 2.27
C ALA A 439 -3.45 -15.18 1.85
N ASP A 440 -2.22 -14.88 2.27
CA ASP A 440 -1.07 -15.77 2.08
C ASP A 440 -1.17 -17.05 2.92
N ALA A 441 -0.44 -18.10 2.57
CA ALA A 441 -0.29 -19.33 3.34
C ALA A 441 1.03 -20.05 2.98
N PRO A 442 1.66 -20.77 3.94
CA PRO A 442 2.83 -21.58 3.63
C PRO A 442 2.42 -22.81 2.82
N LEU A 443 3.11 -23.05 1.72
CA LEU A 443 2.89 -24.18 0.83
C LEU A 443 4.22 -24.92 0.59
N MET A 444 4.14 -26.10 -0.04
CA MET A 444 5.30 -26.77 -0.61
C MET A 444 5.17 -26.90 -2.12
N GLN A 445 6.28 -26.72 -2.82
CA GLN A 445 6.42 -27.03 -4.24
C GLN A 445 7.65 -27.91 -4.42
N ASP A 446 7.48 -29.12 -4.97
CA ASP A 446 8.56 -30.07 -5.23
C ASP A 446 9.47 -30.30 -4.00
N GLY A 447 8.85 -30.39 -2.81
CA GLY A 447 9.55 -30.58 -1.54
C GLY A 447 10.26 -29.33 -0.97
N ARG A 448 10.05 -28.14 -1.56
CA ARG A 448 10.59 -26.86 -1.07
C ARG A 448 9.49 -25.96 -0.51
N ALA A 449 9.75 -25.32 0.61
CA ALA A 449 8.84 -24.35 1.21
C ALA A 449 8.69 -23.12 0.30
N THR A 450 7.45 -22.68 0.13
CA THR A 450 7.06 -21.49 -0.63
C THR A 450 5.84 -20.83 0.02
N TRP A 451 5.39 -19.72 -0.56
CA TRP A 451 4.27 -18.92 -0.07
C TRP A 451 3.25 -18.76 -1.18
N PHE A 452 1.97 -18.88 -0.86
CA PHE A 452 0.90 -18.79 -1.85
C PHE A 452 0.97 -17.51 -2.69
N LEU A 453 1.21 -16.35 -2.06
CA LEU A 453 1.24 -15.08 -2.79
C LEU A 453 2.40 -14.98 -3.79
N SER A 454 3.48 -15.76 -3.66
CA SER A 454 4.59 -15.73 -4.63
C SER A 454 4.22 -16.40 -5.96
N HIS A 455 3.16 -17.20 -6.00
CA HIS A 455 2.67 -17.89 -7.19
C HIS A 455 1.60 -17.11 -7.97
N ILE A 456 1.18 -15.94 -7.47
CA ILE A 456 0.17 -15.08 -8.09
C ILE A 456 0.62 -13.61 -8.10
N GLY A 457 -0.03 -12.77 -8.91
CA GLY A 457 0.18 -11.31 -8.87
C GLY A 457 0.87 -10.71 -10.10
N ASP A 458 1.07 -11.44 -11.19
CA ASP A 458 1.61 -10.92 -12.46
C ASP A 458 0.61 -11.01 -13.62
N ARG A 459 -0.37 -11.89 -13.48
CA ARG A 459 -1.47 -12.15 -14.41
C ARG A 459 -2.65 -12.72 -13.64
N PHE A 460 -3.76 -12.97 -14.32
CA PHE A 460 -4.90 -13.66 -13.72
C PHE A 460 -4.48 -15.06 -13.26
N GLY A 461 -4.89 -15.45 -12.05
CA GLY A 461 -4.61 -16.75 -11.45
C GLY A 461 -5.90 -17.55 -11.26
N GLY A 462 -5.86 -18.85 -11.55
CA GLY A 462 -6.97 -19.79 -11.33
C GLY A 462 -6.55 -20.82 -10.30
N VAL A 463 -7.14 -20.82 -9.11
CA VAL A 463 -6.75 -21.73 -8.01
C VAL A 463 -7.80 -22.80 -7.85
N TYR A 464 -7.44 -24.04 -8.19
CA TYR A 464 -8.27 -25.23 -8.04
C TYR A 464 -7.86 -26.03 -6.81
N PHE A 465 -8.79 -26.36 -5.94
CA PHE A 465 -8.53 -27.20 -4.77
C PHE A 465 -8.95 -28.65 -5.05
N SER A 466 -8.01 -29.58 -4.86
CA SER A 466 -8.20 -31.02 -5.04
C SER A 466 -7.98 -31.73 -3.71
N ASP A 467 -8.67 -32.85 -3.47
CA ASP A 467 -8.37 -33.74 -2.35
C ASP A 467 -7.23 -34.74 -2.62
N GLY A 468 -6.57 -34.63 -3.78
CA GLY A 468 -5.46 -35.48 -4.18
C GLY A 468 -5.86 -36.71 -5.01
N ARG A 469 -7.16 -36.92 -5.25
CA ARG A 469 -7.62 -37.95 -6.21
C ARG A 469 -7.34 -37.51 -7.65
N PRO A 470 -7.21 -38.46 -8.61
CA PRO A 470 -7.05 -38.14 -10.02
C PRO A 470 -8.15 -37.19 -10.50
N LEU A 471 -7.75 -36.10 -11.15
CA LEU A 471 -8.68 -35.10 -11.68
C LEU A 471 -9.47 -35.69 -12.87
N ALA A 472 -10.75 -35.32 -12.97
CA ALA A 472 -11.57 -35.69 -14.13
C ALA A 472 -10.96 -35.12 -15.42
N ALA A 473 -11.12 -35.84 -16.53
CA ALA A 473 -10.57 -35.43 -17.83
C ALA A 473 -11.07 -34.04 -18.26
N ASP A 474 -12.34 -33.73 -18.00
CA ASP A 474 -12.94 -32.43 -18.31
C ASP A 474 -12.33 -31.31 -17.45
N THR A 475 -12.06 -31.56 -16.16
CA THR A 475 -11.37 -30.60 -15.28
C THR A 475 -9.96 -30.31 -15.77
N LEU A 476 -9.20 -31.35 -16.14
CA LEU A 476 -7.84 -31.18 -16.70
C LEU A 476 -7.88 -30.41 -18.02
N SER A 477 -8.85 -30.71 -18.88
CA SER A 477 -9.06 -30.01 -20.14
C SER A 477 -9.38 -28.52 -19.90
N ALA A 478 -10.27 -28.22 -18.95
CA ALA A 478 -10.61 -26.86 -18.57
C ALA A 478 -9.39 -26.09 -18.02
N LEU A 479 -8.63 -26.67 -17.10
CA LEU A 479 -7.42 -26.05 -16.54
C LEU A 479 -6.36 -25.77 -17.61
N ARG A 480 -6.20 -26.65 -18.60
CA ARG A 480 -5.29 -26.43 -19.74
C ARG A 480 -5.83 -25.37 -20.69
N ALA A 481 -7.13 -25.34 -20.96
CA ALA A 481 -7.73 -24.33 -21.83
C ALA A 481 -7.50 -22.90 -21.30
N LEU A 482 -7.48 -22.72 -19.98
CA LEU A 482 -7.19 -21.44 -19.32
C LEU A 482 -5.83 -20.83 -19.70
N THR A 483 -4.82 -21.64 -20.02
CA THR A 483 -3.48 -21.14 -20.37
C THR A 483 -3.38 -20.65 -21.82
N HIS A 484 -4.36 -20.97 -22.65
CA HIS A 484 -4.36 -20.70 -24.10
C HIS A 484 -5.41 -19.65 -24.53
N GLY A 485 -6.17 -19.09 -23.59
CA GLY A 485 -7.13 -18.03 -23.88
C GLY A 485 -6.47 -16.72 -24.33
N ALA A 486 -7.27 -15.80 -24.89
CA ALA A 486 -6.79 -14.47 -25.32
C ALA A 486 -6.16 -13.66 -24.17
N LEU A 487 -6.63 -13.89 -22.94
CA LEU A 487 -6.00 -13.46 -21.71
C LEU A 487 -5.67 -14.70 -20.88
N PRO A 488 -4.44 -15.23 -20.94
CA PRO A 488 -4.07 -16.45 -20.24
C PRO A 488 -4.25 -16.32 -18.72
N VAL A 489 -4.90 -17.32 -18.12
CA VAL A 489 -5.01 -17.49 -16.68
C VAL A 489 -4.00 -18.56 -16.24
N ARG A 490 -3.23 -18.29 -15.18
CA ARG A 490 -2.29 -19.26 -14.60
C ARG A 490 -3.04 -20.26 -13.70
N PRO A 491 -3.19 -21.53 -14.08
CA PRO A 491 -3.78 -22.53 -13.20
C PRO A 491 -2.78 -22.96 -12.11
N LEU A 492 -3.26 -22.97 -10.86
CA LEU A 492 -2.60 -23.54 -9.70
C LEU A 492 -3.52 -24.64 -9.14
N VAL A 493 -2.97 -25.81 -8.85
CA VAL A 493 -3.71 -26.90 -8.20
C VAL A 493 -3.18 -27.07 -6.79
N ILE A 494 -4.05 -26.88 -5.81
CA ILE A 494 -3.73 -27.03 -4.39
C ILE A 494 -4.16 -28.43 -3.94
N VAL A 495 -3.24 -29.17 -3.32
CA VAL A 495 -3.47 -30.53 -2.82
C VAL A 495 -3.07 -30.67 -1.35
N PRO A 496 -3.60 -31.67 -0.61
CA PRO A 496 -3.11 -31.99 0.73
C PRO A 496 -1.68 -32.52 0.69
N GLN A 497 -1.02 -32.53 1.85
CA GLN A 497 0.34 -33.07 1.99
C GLN A 497 0.46 -34.51 1.45
N GLY A 498 1.49 -34.74 0.63
CA GLY A 498 1.84 -36.07 0.13
C GLY A 498 0.93 -36.61 -0.97
N ALA A 499 -0.10 -35.86 -1.38
CA ALA A 499 -0.89 -36.17 -2.55
C ALA A 499 -0.04 -36.03 -3.82
N ARG A 500 -0.24 -36.95 -4.77
CA ARG A 500 0.38 -36.87 -6.10
C ARG A 500 -0.71 -36.93 -7.15
N LEU A 501 -0.69 -35.97 -8.07
CA LEU A 501 -1.59 -35.91 -9.20
C LEU A 501 -0.84 -36.29 -10.47
N ASP A 502 -1.37 -37.27 -11.19
CA ASP A 502 -0.89 -37.64 -12.52
C ASP A 502 -1.62 -36.80 -13.60
N GLY A 503 -0.97 -36.59 -14.74
CA GLY A 503 -1.58 -35.94 -15.90
C GLY A 503 -1.80 -34.43 -15.81
N VAL A 504 -1.17 -33.76 -14.82
CA VAL A 504 -1.19 -32.30 -14.63
C VAL A 504 0.02 -31.59 -15.23
N ASP A 505 0.64 -32.20 -16.26
CA ASP A 505 1.81 -31.62 -16.95
C ASP A 505 1.54 -30.17 -17.40
N GLY A 506 2.47 -29.26 -17.06
CA GLY A 506 2.38 -27.84 -17.37
C GLY A 506 1.50 -27.02 -16.40
N ILE A 507 0.90 -27.64 -15.38
CA ILE A 507 0.14 -26.97 -14.33
C ILE A 507 0.95 -27.00 -13.02
N THR A 508 1.05 -25.87 -12.34
CA THR A 508 1.73 -25.82 -11.04
C THR A 508 0.88 -26.50 -9.97
N VAL A 509 1.44 -27.51 -9.31
CA VAL A 509 0.83 -28.17 -8.15
C VAL A 509 1.54 -27.72 -6.88
N LEU A 510 0.76 -27.34 -5.86
CA LEU A 510 1.26 -26.87 -4.57
C LEU A 510 0.61 -27.67 -3.44
N GLU A 511 1.40 -28.10 -2.47
CA GLU A 511 0.89 -28.82 -1.30
C GLU A 511 0.55 -27.83 -0.17
N ASP A 512 -0.70 -27.82 0.27
CA ASP A 512 -1.15 -27.11 1.47
C ASP A 512 -0.97 -28.00 2.69
N VAL A 513 0.28 -28.09 3.16
CA VAL A 513 0.71 -29.03 4.21
C VAL A 513 -0.07 -28.85 5.50
N GLN A 514 -0.47 -27.62 5.82
CA GLN A 514 -1.17 -27.30 7.06
C GLN A 514 -2.69 -27.15 6.88
N GLY A 515 -3.19 -27.26 5.64
CA GLY A 515 -4.59 -27.00 5.30
C GLY A 515 -5.02 -25.53 5.49
N LEU A 516 -4.06 -24.61 5.68
CA LEU A 516 -4.34 -23.21 6.02
C LEU A 516 -4.90 -22.45 4.83
N LEU A 517 -4.41 -22.72 3.62
CA LEU A 517 -4.93 -22.06 2.43
C LEU A 517 -6.36 -22.53 2.16
N ALA A 518 -6.60 -23.84 2.20
CA ALA A 518 -7.93 -24.40 2.04
C ALA A 518 -8.90 -23.85 3.10
N GLN A 519 -8.48 -23.74 4.36
CA GLN A 519 -9.29 -23.12 5.42
C GLN A 519 -9.60 -21.66 5.13
N ARG A 520 -8.59 -20.85 4.77
CA ARG A 520 -8.73 -19.41 4.49
C ARG A 520 -9.65 -19.12 3.29
N PHE A 521 -9.66 -20.02 2.32
CA PHE A 521 -10.50 -19.92 1.13
C PHE A 521 -11.83 -20.68 1.27
N ASP A 522 -12.15 -21.21 2.46
CA ASP A 522 -13.30 -22.09 2.69
C ASP A 522 -13.40 -23.16 1.59
N ALA A 523 -12.27 -23.72 1.18
CA ALA A 523 -12.16 -24.56 0.01
C ALA A 523 -12.48 -26.03 0.32
N ARG A 524 -13.02 -26.70 -0.69
CA ARG A 524 -13.33 -28.14 -0.73
C ARG A 524 -12.86 -28.67 -2.08
N ASP A 525 -12.80 -29.99 -2.22
CA ASP A 525 -12.54 -30.62 -3.52
C ASP A 525 -13.46 -30.04 -4.61
N GLY A 526 -12.87 -29.65 -5.75
CA GLY A 526 -13.56 -29.00 -6.86
C GLY A 526 -13.67 -27.47 -6.78
N THR A 527 -13.39 -26.87 -5.61
CA THR A 527 -13.49 -25.42 -5.42
C THR A 527 -12.50 -24.69 -6.33
N PHE A 528 -12.97 -23.65 -7.02
CA PHE A 528 -12.16 -22.85 -7.93
C PHE A 528 -12.27 -21.36 -7.60
N TYR A 529 -11.14 -20.66 -7.60
CA TYR A 529 -11.06 -19.21 -7.42
C TYR A 529 -10.39 -18.57 -8.63
N LEU A 530 -10.98 -17.49 -9.15
CA LEU A 530 -10.34 -16.60 -10.13
C LEU A 530 -9.81 -15.36 -9.42
N LEU A 531 -8.53 -15.08 -9.64
CA LEU A 531 -7.77 -14.04 -8.98
C LEU A 531 -7.25 -13.05 -10.00
N ARG A 532 -7.33 -11.77 -9.66
CA ARG A 532 -6.78 -10.66 -10.46
C ARG A 532 -5.25 -10.59 -10.37
N PRO A 533 -4.60 -9.89 -11.33
CA PRO A 533 -3.17 -9.62 -11.25
C PRO A 533 -2.75 -8.80 -10.03
N ASP A 534 -3.65 -8.09 -9.34
CA ASP A 534 -3.37 -7.42 -8.06
C ASP A 534 -3.70 -8.30 -6.83
N GLN A 535 -3.74 -9.63 -7.00
CA GLN A 535 -3.99 -10.60 -5.92
C GLN A 535 -5.31 -10.37 -5.16
N HIS A 536 -6.35 -9.90 -5.87
CA HIS A 536 -7.71 -9.84 -5.33
C HIS A 536 -8.57 -10.94 -5.95
N VAL A 537 -9.45 -11.55 -5.16
CA VAL A 537 -10.47 -12.48 -5.66
C VAL A 537 -11.45 -11.70 -6.53
N CYS A 538 -11.70 -12.13 -7.77
CA CYS A 538 -12.77 -11.56 -8.59
C CYS A 538 -13.93 -12.53 -8.84
N ALA A 539 -13.73 -13.84 -8.68
CA ALA A 539 -14.81 -14.83 -8.76
C ALA A 539 -14.44 -16.14 -8.04
N ARG A 540 -15.44 -16.93 -7.68
CA ARG A 540 -15.26 -18.24 -7.03
C ARG A 540 -16.46 -19.16 -7.22
N TRP A 541 -16.21 -20.46 -7.21
CA TRP A 541 -17.20 -21.51 -7.39
C TRP A 541 -16.84 -22.78 -6.62
N ARG A 542 -17.83 -23.63 -6.34
CA ARG A 542 -17.63 -24.95 -5.75
C ARG A 542 -17.23 -26.03 -6.77
N SER A 543 -17.39 -25.74 -8.05
CA SER A 543 -16.95 -26.57 -9.17
C SER A 543 -16.43 -25.70 -10.30
N LEU A 544 -15.35 -26.14 -10.96
CA LEU A 544 -14.80 -25.48 -12.14
C LEU A 544 -15.71 -25.72 -13.36
N ASP A 545 -16.12 -24.63 -14.00
CA ASP A 545 -16.73 -24.60 -15.33
C ASP A 545 -16.01 -23.53 -16.16
N LEU A 546 -15.52 -23.93 -17.34
CA LEU A 546 -14.70 -23.04 -18.17
C LEU A 546 -15.47 -21.83 -18.69
N ARG A 547 -16.77 -21.96 -18.96
CA ARG A 547 -17.60 -20.86 -19.44
C ARG A 547 -17.75 -19.82 -18.35
N ASP A 548 -18.04 -20.23 -17.12
CA ASP A 548 -18.16 -19.30 -15.99
C ASP A 548 -16.86 -18.53 -15.74
N VAL A 549 -15.70 -19.19 -15.89
CA VAL A 549 -14.39 -18.54 -15.74
C VAL A 549 -14.15 -17.52 -16.85
N ASN A 550 -14.49 -17.86 -18.11
CA ASN A 550 -14.35 -16.93 -19.23
C ASN A 550 -15.27 -15.71 -19.09
N ASP A 551 -16.52 -15.91 -18.66
CA ASP A 551 -17.48 -14.84 -18.41
C ASP A 551 -16.99 -13.92 -17.28
N ALA A 552 -16.45 -14.50 -16.21
CA ALA A 552 -15.86 -13.76 -15.11
C ALA A 552 -14.60 -12.98 -15.52
N LEU A 553 -13.76 -13.55 -16.40
CA LEU A 553 -12.56 -12.90 -16.92
C LEU A 553 -12.92 -11.72 -17.83
N ALA A 554 -13.94 -11.86 -18.70
CA ALA A 554 -14.46 -10.76 -19.50
C ALA A 554 -14.98 -9.63 -18.61
N ARG A 555 -15.77 -9.95 -17.57
CA ARG A 555 -16.21 -8.96 -16.57
C ARG A 555 -15.03 -8.29 -15.85
N ALA A 556 -14.07 -9.07 -15.37
CA ALA A 556 -12.89 -8.58 -14.66
C ALA A 556 -11.94 -7.73 -15.53
N THR A 557 -12.17 -7.70 -16.85
CA THR A 557 -11.45 -6.86 -17.81
C THR A 557 -12.35 -5.82 -18.47
N CYS A 558 -13.59 -5.64 -17.99
CA CYS A 558 -14.59 -4.74 -18.56
C CYS A 558 -14.91 -4.99 -20.05
N LYS A 559 -14.71 -6.22 -20.55
CA LYS A 559 -15.10 -6.62 -21.90
C LYS A 559 -16.58 -6.97 -21.94
N GLU A 560 -17.22 -6.66 -23.06
CA GLU A 560 -18.56 -7.17 -23.34
C GLU A 560 -18.51 -8.70 -23.45
N LEU A 561 -19.50 -9.36 -22.83
CA LEU A 561 -19.68 -10.79 -23.02
C LEU A 561 -20.16 -11.01 -24.44
N GLU A 562 -19.48 -11.85 -25.22
CA GLU A 562 -20.01 -12.32 -26.49
C GLU A 562 -21.33 -13.04 -26.20
N THR A 563 -22.45 -12.43 -26.60
CA THR A 563 -23.76 -13.08 -26.52
C THR A 563 -23.72 -14.30 -27.43
N ALA A 564 -23.78 -15.48 -26.82
CA ALA A 564 -23.80 -16.78 -27.48
C ALA A 564 -24.98 -16.96 -28.44
#